data_AF-A0A4R5KCF8-F1
#
_entry.id   AF-A0A4R5KCF8-F1
#
_cell.length_a   1.000
_cell.length_b   1.000
_cell.length_c   1.000
_cell.angle_alpha   90.00
_cell.angle_beta   90.00
_cell.angle_gamma   90.00
#
_symmetry.space_group_name_H-M   'P 1'
#
loop_
_entity.id
_entity.type
_entity.pdbx_description
1 polymer ?
#
loop_
_entity_poly.entity_id
_entity_poly.type
_entity_poly.pdbx_seq_one_letter_code
_entity_poly.pdbx_strand_id
1 'polypeptide(L)'
;MNTYIEQAQHIRLQEGPQVIEQLLLECYLNPGISTKELARKTLLPTPVAAAIKRELIKAGALVQERGVRCTTDGLASIEREWGYRGLNHSLYHDLHDESKWIESLKDTLAILEELLSLRPSVDVQIDQSKCTPETSLRRAILCLKQHALIGKKILCVGDDDLVSVSIGLLLQRLFPDGGHTVTHIDVLDIDERFLTYIETIAKERGLPIRCHRLDLREPLPENLHGQYDCFFTDPPYTLQGMGLFVSRGMQALKRERGLPIFLSFAHKSPEFMLAMQREFVRMGLTVSANFPQFNAYEGAEMIANRSQMFILRTTDQSKPEYPDSFKDALYTGEVKQTLRTYRCKQCSRDVYVGINGEFATIEQLKNEGCTGCGHDTFDMVAKKRVSPERNEKRDHTAD
;
A
#
# COMPACT_ATOMS: atom_id res chain seq x y z
N MET A 1 4.54 24.46 7.91
CA MET A 1 5.78 23.67 7.79
C MET A 1 6.63 24.00 9.02
N ASN A 2 7.43 23.06 9.51
CA ASN A 2 8.25 23.27 10.72
C ASN A 2 9.36 24.30 10.43
N THR A 3 9.49 25.31 11.30
CA THR A 3 10.46 26.41 11.17
C THR A 3 11.90 25.91 11.01
N TYR A 4 12.25 24.76 11.60
CA TYR A 4 13.60 24.21 11.52
C TYR A 4 13.90 23.60 10.14
N ILE A 5 12.91 22.95 9.51
CA ILE A 5 13.09 22.39 8.16
C ILE A 5 13.24 23.54 7.15
N GLU A 6 12.37 24.54 7.21
CA GLU A 6 12.42 25.70 6.31
C GLU A 6 13.77 26.44 6.40
N GLN A 7 14.27 26.65 7.61
CA GLN A 7 15.58 27.28 7.84
C GLN A 7 16.75 26.44 7.32
N ALA A 8 16.66 25.11 7.38
CA ALA A 8 17.69 24.21 6.86
C ALA A 8 17.60 23.98 5.34
N GLN A 9 16.47 24.31 4.69
CA GLN A 9 16.26 24.11 3.25
C GLN A 9 17.12 25.04 2.37
N HIS A 10 17.72 26.10 2.92
CA HIS A 10 18.61 27.01 2.18
C HIS A 10 19.82 26.31 1.53
N ILE A 11 20.16 25.08 1.95
CA ILE A 11 21.27 24.28 1.42
C ILE A 11 21.00 23.74 -0.01
N ARG A 12 19.79 23.88 -0.58
CA ARG A 12 19.41 23.34 -1.90
C ARG A 12 19.84 21.88 -2.09
N LEU A 13 19.33 21.00 -1.23
CA LEU A 13 19.61 19.56 -1.29
C LEU A 13 19.02 18.92 -2.55
N GLN A 14 19.76 18.02 -3.19
CA GLN A 14 19.27 17.25 -4.35
C GLN A 14 18.31 16.12 -3.91
N GLU A 15 18.46 15.67 -2.68
CA GLU A 15 17.80 14.49 -2.11
C GLU A 15 16.38 14.80 -1.56
N GLY A 16 16.04 16.08 -1.37
CA GLY A 16 14.73 16.47 -0.86
C GLY A 16 14.74 17.05 0.55
N PRO A 17 13.72 17.87 0.90
CA PRO A 17 13.56 18.36 2.26
C PRO A 17 13.28 17.25 3.28
N GLN A 18 12.76 16.10 2.84
CA GLN A 18 12.46 14.95 3.70
C GLN A 18 13.71 14.37 4.36
N VAL A 19 14.89 14.55 3.77
CA VAL A 19 16.13 14.07 4.38
C VAL A 19 16.53 14.91 5.60
N ILE A 20 16.13 16.18 5.65
CA ILE A 20 16.31 17.03 6.84
C ILE A 20 15.41 16.51 7.96
N GLU A 21 14.15 16.16 7.64
CA GLU A 21 13.21 15.55 8.58
C GLU A 21 13.77 14.24 9.15
N GLN A 22 14.24 13.34 8.28
CA GLN A 22 14.84 12.07 8.68
C GLN A 22 16.07 12.25 9.57
N LEU A 23 16.95 13.20 9.25
CA LEU A 23 18.15 13.46 10.06
C LEU A 23 17.77 13.97 11.45
N LEU A 24 16.79 14.87 11.54
CA LEU A 24 16.29 15.37 12.82
C LEU A 24 15.59 14.26 13.64
N LEU A 25 14.78 13.42 12.98
CA LEU A 25 14.16 12.24 13.60
C LEU A 25 15.19 11.26 14.13
N GLU A 26 16.29 11.00 13.41
CA GLU A 26 17.34 10.09 13.88
C GLU A 26 18.06 10.64 15.12
N CYS A 27 18.22 11.96 15.24
CA CYS A 27 18.71 12.59 16.47
C CYS A 27 17.73 12.50 17.64
N TYR A 28 16.42 12.46 17.37
CA TYR A 28 15.36 12.26 18.36
C TYR A 28 15.32 10.81 18.87
N LEU A 29 15.35 9.85 17.95
CA LEU A 29 15.26 8.42 18.24
C LEU A 29 16.55 7.84 18.83
N ASN A 30 17.70 8.45 18.51
CA ASN A 30 19.02 8.00 18.93
C ASN A 30 19.86 9.16 19.52
N PRO A 31 19.53 9.66 20.74
CA PRO A 31 20.31 10.74 21.35
C PRO A 31 21.78 10.36 21.52
N GLY A 32 22.68 11.23 21.07
CA GLY A 32 24.13 10.97 21.10
C GLY A 32 24.66 10.28 19.83
N ILE A 33 23.86 10.20 18.77
CA ILE A 33 24.27 9.62 17.49
C ILE A 33 25.45 10.37 16.86
N SER A 34 26.38 9.64 16.24
CA SER A 34 27.53 10.23 15.54
C SER A 34 27.14 10.77 14.17
N THR A 35 27.88 11.75 13.64
CA THR A 35 27.63 12.25 12.27
C THR A 35 27.84 11.17 11.20
N LYS A 36 28.78 10.24 11.42
CA LYS A 36 28.98 9.09 10.52
C LYS A 36 27.76 8.17 10.52
N GLU A 37 27.17 7.94 11.68
CA GLU A 37 25.99 7.09 11.82
C GLU A 37 24.73 7.76 11.26
N LEU A 38 24.57 9.08 11.46
CA LEU A 38 23.52 9.86 10.80
C LEU A 38 23.60 9.75 9.27
N ALA A 39 24.80 9.91 8.71
CA ALA A 39 25.04 9.76 7.27
C ALA A 39 24.66 8.36 6.78
N ARG A 40 25.02 7.31 7.55
CA ARG A 40 24.67 5.92 7.22
C ARG A 40 23.15 5.69 7.20
N LYS A 41 22.44 6.14 8.23
CA LYS A 41 20.99 5.92 8.37
C LYS A 41 20.16 6.72 7.37
N THR A 42 20.62 7.93 7.03
CA THR A 42 19.96 8.79 6.04
C THR A 42 20.44 8.55 4.61
N LEU A 43 21.33 7.57 4.38
CA LEU A 43 21.95 7.26 3.09
C LEU A 43 22.60 8.48 2.42
N LEU A 44 23.08 9.43 3.22
CA LEU A 44 23.72 10.65 2.76
C LEU A 44 25.24 10.51 2.73
N PRO A 45 25.92 11.20 1.79
CA PRO A 45 27.34 11.46 1.93
C PRO A 45 27.63 12.18 3.25
N THR A 46 28.67 11.77 3.97
CA THR A 46 29.02 12.36 5.27
C THR A 46 29.14 13.89 5.26
N PRO A 47 29.71 14.54 4.22
CA PRO A 47 29.75 16.01 4.15
C PRO A 47 28.35 16.66 4.08
N VAL A 48 27.39 16.01 3.42
CA VAL A 48 26.00 16.51 3.29
C VAL A 48 25.29 16.38 4.62
N ALA A 49 25.35 15.22 5.27
CA ALA A 49 24.80 15.01 6.61
C ALA A 49 25.40 15.99 7.63
N ALA A 50 26.72 16.24 7.56
CA ALA A 50 27.38 17.22 8.40
C ALA A 50 26.89 18.66 8.14
N ALA A 51 26.60 19.02 6.89
CA ALA A 51 26.07 20.32 6.52
C ALA A 51 24.65 20.53 7.06
N ILE A 52 23.74 19.57 6.83
CA ILE A 52 22.37 19.61 7.37
C ILE A 52 22.39 19.71 8.89
N LYS A 53 23.21 18.87 9.55
CA LYS A 53 23.40 18.93 11.00
C LYS A 53 23.81 20.33 11.48
N ARG A 54 24.77 20.97 10.82
CA ARG A 54 25.21 22.33 11.20
C ARG A 54 24.09 23.35 11.08
N GLU A 55 23.27 23.29 10.04
CA GLU A 55 22.13 24.21 9.91
C GLU A 55 21.06 23.94 10.97
N LEU A 56 20.77 22.68 11.30
CA LEU A 56 19.86 22.35 12.40
C LEU A 56 20.39 22.77 13.77
N ILE A 57 21.72 22.78 13.98
CA ILE A 57 22.34 23.34 15.20
C ILE A 57 22.17 24.86 15.22
N LYS A 58 22.45 25.56 14.11
CA LYS A 58 22.27 27.02 14.01
C LYS A 58 20.82 27.44 14.23
N ALA A 59 19.88 26.64 13.72
CA ALA A 59 18.45 26.83 13.89
C ALA A 59 17.98 26.57 15.34
N GLY A 60 18.81 25.94 16.18
CA GLY A 60 18.49 25.64 17.58
C GLY A 60 17.75 24.32 17.80
N ALA A 61 17.59 23.48 16.76
CA ALA A 61 16.95 22.18 16.87
C ALA A 61 17.88 21.10 17.47
N LEU A 62 19.18 21.20 17.21
CA LEU A 62 20.20 20.22 17.63
C LEU A 62 21.33 20.85 18.44
N VAL A 63 22.01 20.03 19.24
CA VAL A 63 23.24 20.39 19.96
C VAL A 63 24.31 19.30 19.77
N GLN A 64 25.58 19.71 19.72
CA GLN A 64 26.75 18.82 19.61
C GLN A 64 27.46 18.72 20.96
N GLU A 65 27.50 17.51 21.53
CA GLU A 65 28.27 17.17 22.74
C GLU A 65 28.94 15.80 22.57
N ARG A 66 28.70 14.83 23.47
CA ARG A 66 29.03 13.40 23.32
C ARG A 66 28.13 12.75 22.24
N GLY A 67 28.27 13.22 21.00
CA GLY A 67 27.36 12.94 19.89
C GLY A 67 26.37 14.08 19.63
N VAL A 68 25.40 13.82 18.76
CA VAL A 68 24.38 14.79 18.35
C VAL A 68 23.05 14.41 19.00
N ARG A 69 22.32 15.38 19.53
CA ARG A 69 20.97 15.17 20.06
C ARG A 69 20.11 16.41 19.86
N CYS A 70 18.81 16.25 20.01
CA CYS A 70 17.86 17.36 19.99
C CYS A 70 18.02 18.26 21.22
N THR A 71 17.78 19.55 21.04
CA THR A 71 17.55 20.50 22.16
C THR A 71 16.17 20.27 22.76
N THR A 72 15.87 20.89 23.90
CA THR A 72 14.52 20.86 24.50
C THR A 72 13.45 21.34 23.53
N ASP A 73 13.73 22.43 22.79
CA ASP A 73 12.79 22.97 21.81
C ASP A 73 12.66 22.08 20.57
N GLY A 74 13.77 21.50 20.09
CA GLY A 74 13.77 20.53 19.01
C GLY A 74 12.94 19.28 19.33
N LEU A 75 13.10 18.74 20.55
CA LEU A 75 12.27 17.64 21.08
C LEU A 75 10.79 18.03 21.08
N ALA A 76 10.45 19.16 21.69
CA ALA A 76 9.07 19.62 21.80
C ALA A 76 8.42 19.91 20.46
N SER A 77 9.20 20.31 19.44
CA SER A 77 8.71 20.51 18.07
C SER A 77 8.39 19.18 17.39
N ILE A 78 9.29 18.19 17.44
CA ILE A 78 9.04 16.85 16.88
C ILE A 78 7.83 16.19 17.55
N GLU A 79 7.74 16.27 18.88
CA GLU A 79 6.64 15.68 19.62
C GLU A 79 5.28 16.31 19.30
N ARG A 80 5.22 17.65 19.19
CA ARG A 80 3.95 18.39 18.99
C ARG A 80 3.56 18.49 17.52
N GLU A 81 4.50 18.81 16.65
CA GLU A 81 4.20 19.11 15.24
C GLU A 81 4.18 17.85 14.38
N TRP A 82 5.01 16.85 14.70
CA TRP A 82 5.12 15.63 13.90
C TRP A 82 4.42 14.43 14.56
N GLY A 83 3.80 14.63 15.73
CA GLY A 83 2.99 13.62 16.40
C GLY A 83 3.81 12.51 17.07
N TYR A 84 5.04 12.80 17.51
CA TYR A 84 5.90 11.82 18.19
C TYR A 84 5.75 11.80 19.72
N ARG A 85 4.90 12.69 20.28
CA ARG A 85 4.63 12.74 21.72
C ARG A 85 4.07 11.40 22.21
N GLY A 86 4.65 10.86 23.28
CA GLY A 86 4.19 9.60 23.89
C GLY A 86 4.61 8.34 23.12
N LEU A 87 5.52 8.47 22.14
CA LEU A 87 6.05 7.33 21.41
C LEU A 87 6.74 6.33 22.36
N ASN A 88 6.38 5.06 22.27
CA ASN A 88 7.15 3.98 22.86
C ASN A 88 8.44 3.73 22.06
N HIS A 89 9.53 4.39 22.47
CA HIS A 89 10.84 4.28 21.82
C HIS A 89 11.39 2.84 21.81
N SER A 90 11.18 2.07 22.87
CA SER A 90 11.65 0.68 22.93
C SER A 90 11.00 -0.17 21.83
N LEU A 91 9.67 -0.08 21.73
CA LEU A 91 8.93 -0.78 20.69
C LEU A 91 9.35 -0.28 19.30
N TYR A 92 9.45 1.04 19.10
CA TYR A 92 9.91 1.60 17.82
C TYR A 92 11.22 0.95 17.35
N HIS A 93 12.21 0.83 18.25
CA HIS A 93 13.50 0.21 17.94
C HIS A 93 13.39 -1.30 17.68
N ASP A 94 12.60 -2.03 18.46
CA ASP A 94 12.38 -3.46 18.23
C ASP A 94 11.72 -3.73 16.87
N LEU A 95 10.80 -2.86 16.41
CA LEU A 95 10.16 -3.00 15.11
C LEU A 95 11.10 -2.74 13.92
N HIS A 96 12.23 -2.08 14.15
CA HIS A 96 13.27 -1.92 13.12
C HIS A 96 14.12 -3.18 12.97
N ASP A 97 14.08 -4.10 13.94
CA ASP A 97 14.77 -5.39 13.93
C ASP A 97 13.84 -6.49 13.39
N GLU A 98 14.20 -7.06 12.23
CA GLU A 98 13.43 -8.15 11.58
C GLU A 98 13.27 -9.39 12.48
N SER A 99 14.17 -9.60 13.45
CA SER A 99 14.13 -10.77 14.33
C SER A 99 13.17 -10.63 15.51
N LYS A 100 12.67 -9.42 15.79
CA LYS A 100 11.93 -9.12 17.03
C LYS A 100 10.47 -8.76 16.84
N TRP A 101 10.09 -8.23 15.68
CA TRP A 101 8.77 -7.61 15.51
C TRP A 101 7.59 -8.56 15.80
N ILE A 102 7.73 -9.86 15.51
CA ILE A 102 6.68 -10.87 15.78
C ILE A 102 6.41 -10.95 17.28
N GLU A 103 7.46 -11.09 18.09
CA GLU A 103 7.31 -11.18 19.54
C GLU A 103 6.80 -9.86 20.13
N SER A 104 7.33 -8.73 19.65
CA SER A 104 6.93 -7.39 20.12
C SER A 104 5.47 -7.03 19.81
N LEU A 105 4.86 -7.64 18.78
CA LEU A 105 3.49 -7.38 18.33
C LEU A 105 2.57 -8.60 18.38
N LYS A 106 2.91 -9.62 19.17
CA LYS A 106 2.13 -10.86 19.26
C LYS A 106 0.65 -10.63 19.58
N ASP A 107 0.35 -9.73 20.52
CA ASP A 107 -1.04 -9.40 20.89
C ASP A 107 -1.77 -8.69 19.75
N THR A 108 -1.08 -7.81 19.02
CA THR A 108 -1.63 -7.13 17.84
C THR A 108 -1.89 -8.13 16.71
N LEU A 109 -1.00 -9.11 16.53
CA LEU A 109 -1.17 -10.16 15.53
C LEU A 109 -2.38 -11.03 15.85
N ALA A 110 -2.59 -11.43 17.11
CA ALA A 110 -3.76 -12.19 17.53
C ALA A 110 -5.09 -11.43 17.26
N ILE A 111 -5.09 -10.12 17.51
CA ILE A 111 -6.24 -9.26 17.15
C ILE A 111 -6.46 -9.26 15.63
N LEU A 112 -5.39 -9.13 14.84
CA LEU A 112 -5.49 -9.14 13.38
C LEU A 112 -5.94 -10.50 12.84
N GLU A 113 -5.51 -11.60 13.42
CA GLU A 113 -5.98 -12.95 13.07
C GLU A 113 -7.51 -13.06 13.21
N GLU A 114 -8.05 -12.58 14.33
CA GLU A 114 -9.51 -12.54 14.54
C GLU A 114 -10.20 -11.66 13.48
N LEU A 115 -9.73 -10.43 13.29
CA LEU A 115 -10.34 -9.49 12.34
C LEU A 115 -10.26 -10.01 10.89
N LEU A 116 -9.11 -10.48 10.43
CA LEU A 116 -8.95 -10.99 9.07
C LEU A 116 -9.71 -12.31 8.85
N SER A 117 -10.03 -13.07 9.90
CA SER A 117 -10.90 -14.25 9.79
C SER A 117 -12.37 -13.89 9.55
N LEU A 118 -12.80 -12.71 10.03
CA LEU A 118 -14.18 -12.21 9.94
C LEU A 118 -14.39 -11.27 8.74
N ARG A 119 -13.34 -10.95 7.98
CA ARG A 119 -13.45 -10.06 6.82
C ARG A 119 -14.37 -10.63 5.73
N PRO A 120 -14.95 -9.77 4.87
CA PRO A 120 -15.77 -10.21 3.75
C PRO A 120 -15.09 -11.27 2.86
N SER A 121 -15.90 -12.11 2.21
CA SER A 121 -15.40 -13.06 1.22
C SER A 121 -14.85 -12.32 0.00
N VAL A 122 -13.74 -12.83 -0.56
CA VAL A 122 -13.12 -12.25 -1.75
C VAL A 122 -14.06 -12.29 -2.95
N ASP A 123 -14.10 -11.21 -3.70
CA ASP A 123 -14.65 -11.14 -5.04
C ASP A 123 -13.52 -11.25 -6.07
N VAL A 124 -13.38 -12.45 -6.62
CA VAL A 124 -12.37 -12.76 -7.64
C VAL A 124 -12.59 -12.02 -8.97
N GLN A 125 -13.76 -11.41 -9.19
CA GLN A 125 -14.04 -10.62 -10.40
C GLN A 125 -13.27 -9.30 -10.40
N ILE A 126 -12.98 -8.77 -9.20
CA ILE A 126 -12.18 -7.56 -9.00
C ILE A 126 -10.76 -7.88 -8.49
N ASP A 127 -10.27 -9.10 -8.79
CA ASP A 127 -8.93 -9.60 -8.43
C ASP A 127 -8.61 -9.60 -6.91
N GLN A 128 -9.62 -9.58 -6.02
CA GLN A 128 -9.39 -9.63 -4.57
C GLN A 128 -8.73 -10.95 -4.13
N SER A 129 -7.88 -10.84 -3.09
CA SER A 129 -7.19 -12.00 -2.50
C SER A 129 -6.97 -11.82 -1.00
N LYS A 130 -6.83 -12.93 -0.29
CA LYS A 130 -6.72 -12.90 1.17
C LYS A 130 -5.26 -12.86 1.60
N CYS A 131 -4.65 -11.70 1.89
CA CYS A 131 -3.32 -11.74 2.54
C CYS A 131 -3.39 -12.31 3.96
N THR A 132 -2.27 -12.80 4.48
CA THR A 132 -2.19 -13.24 5.89
C THR A 132 -2.13 -12.05 6.85
N PRO A 133 -2.51 -12.22 8.13
CA PRO A 133 -2.36 -11.19 9.17
C PRO A 133 -0.93 -10.65 9.30
N GLU A 134 0.08 -11.52 9.20
CA GLU A 134 1.48 -11.13 9.23
C GLU A 134 1.84 -10.24 8.04
N THR A 135 1.29 -10.52 6.86
CA THR A 135 1.53 -9.69 5.68
C THR A 135 0.98 -8.29 5.88
N SER A 136 -0.28 -8.18 6.30
CA SER A 136 -0.92 -6.88 6.56
C SER A 136 -0.13 -6.07 7.59
N LEU A 137 0.28 -6.70 8.69
CA LEU A 137 1.08 -6.05 9.73
C LEU A 137 2.50 -5.68 9.27
N ARG A 138 3.18 -6.55 8.49
CA ARG A 138 4.49 -6.24 7.91
C ARG A 138 4.45 -5.05 6.97
N ARG A 139 3.37 -4.86 6.21
CA ARG A 139 3.16 -3.66 5.37
C ARG A 139 3.07 -2.38 6.23
N ALA A 140 2.36 -2.43 7.35
CA ALA A 140 2.30 -1.32 8.31
C ALA A 140 3.68 -1.03 8.96
N ILE A 141 4.43 -2.07 9.36
CA ILE A 141 5.80 -1.92 9.87
C ILE A 141 6.72 -1.33 8.80
N LEU A 142 6.58 -1.73 7.53
CA LEU A 142 7.35 -1.15 6.44
C LEU A 142 7.06 0.35 6.30
N CYS A 143 5.81 0.78 6.49
CA CYS A 143 5.45 2.19 6.56
C CYS A 143 6.23 2.94 7.65
N LEU A 144 6.33 2.35 8.85
CA LEU A 144 7.11 2.89 9.97
C LEU A 144 8.59 3.02 9.60
N LYS A 145 9.19 1.94 9.05
CA LYS A 145 10.61 1.90 8.64
C LYS A 145 10.95 2.91 7.54
N GLN A 146 9.97 3.34 6.75
CA GLN A 146 10.14 4.35 5.71
C GLN A 146 9.80 5.78 6.18
N HIS A 147 9.62 5.99 7.49
CA HIS A 147 9.21 7.26 8.10
C HIS A 147 7.90 7.83 7.50
N ALA A 148 7.01 6.93 7.08
CA ALA A 148 5.78 7.26 6.37
C ALA A 148 4.50 7.01 7.20
N LEU A 149 4.64 6.66 8.47
CA LEU A 149 3.53 6.28 9.36
C LEU A 149 3.13 7.38 10.36
N ILE A 150 4.07 7.84 11.20
CA ILE A 150 3.78 8.75 12.31
C ILE A 150 3.64 10.18 11.78
N GLY A 151 2.51 10.82 12.08
CA GLY A 151 2.21 12.20 11.67
C GLY A 151 1.90 12.38 10.19
N LYS A 152 1.65 11.29 9.45
CA LYS A 152 1.45 11.31 7.99
C LYS A 152 -0.01 11.17 7.58
N LYS A 153 -0.35 11.63 6.38
CA LYS A 153 -1.60 11.31 5.68
C LYS A 153 -1.34 10.15 4.74
N ILE A 154 -1.97 9.01 4.99
CA ILE A 154 -1.74 7.75 4.31
C ILE A 154 -2.98 7.40 3.49
N LEU A 155 -2.80 6.95 2.26
CA LEU A 155 -3.88 6.45 1.41
C LEU A 155 -3.74 4.95 1.17
N CYS A 156 -4.82 4.19 1.30
CA CYS A 156 -4.91 2.82 0.79
C CYS A 156 -5.78 2.85 -0.48
N VAL A 157 -5.20 2.47 -1.62
CA VAL A 157 -5.88 2.38 -2.92
C VAL A 157 -6.18 0.89 -3.18
N GLY A 158 -7.40 0.49 -2.82
CA GLY A 158 -7.76 -0.90 -2.52
C GLY A 158 -7.31 -1.30 -1.10
N ASP A 159 -8.15 -2.01 -0.34
CA ASP A 159 -7.79 -2.46 1.02
C ASP A 159 -8.50 -3.76 1.50
N ASP A 160 -8.67 -4.74 0.62
CA ASP A 160 -9.16 -6.09 0.97
C ASP A 160 -8.21 -6.84 1.96
N ASP A 161 -6.97 -6.39 2.03
CA ASP A 161 -5.92 -6.85 2.94
C ASP A 161 -5.92 -6.15 4.32
N LEU A 162 -6.84 -5.21 4.56
CA LEU A 162 -6.98 -4.46 5.82
C LEU A 162 -5.68 -3.81 6.30
N VAL A 163 -4.86 -3.30 5.38
CA VAL A 163 -3.60 -2.60 5.70
C VAL A 163 -3.91 -1.33 6.49
N SER A 164 -5.03 -0.65 6.19
CA SER A 164 -5.47 0.52 6.98
C SER A 164 -5.68 0.18 8.45
N VAL A 165 -6.32 -0.96 8.74
CA VAL A 165 -6.55 -1.47 10.10
C VAL A 165 -5.24 -1.82 10.78
N SER A 166 -4.33 -2.51 10.07
CA SER A 166 -2.99 -2.83 10.58
C SER A 166 -2.19 -1.58 10.97
N ILE A 167 -2.26 -0.51 10.16
CA ILE A 167 -1.63 0.78 10.48
C ILE A 167 -2.27 1.39 11.73
N GLY A 168 -3.60 1.40 11.82
CA GLY A 168 -4.33 1.91 12.99
C GLY A 168 -3.96 1.18 14.29
N LEU A 169 -3.93 -0.15 14.28
CA LEU A 169 -3.55 -0.96 15.44
C LEU A 169 -2.09 -0.76 15.82
N LEU A 170 -1.19 -0.66 14.83
CA LEU A 170 0.22 -0.38 15.07
C LEU A 170 0.42 0.99 15.73
N LEU A 171 -0.33 2.02 15.32
CA LEU A 171 -0.32 3.33 15.97
C LEU A 171 -0.74 3.22 17.44
N GLN A 172 -1.83 2.52 17.75
CA GLN A 172 -2.23 2.32 19.15
C GLN A 172 -1.14 1.65 19.99
N ARG A 173 -0.44 0.67 19.39
CA ARG A 173 0.63 -0.05 20.08
C ARG A 173 1.88 0.81 20.30
N LEU A 174 2.20 1.69 19.35
CA LEU A 174 3.30 2.66 19.43
C LEU A 174 3.01 3.81 20.42
N PHE A 175 1.74 4.12 20.66
CA PHE A 175 1.29 5.21 21.54
C PHE A 175 0.33 4.66 22.62
N PRO A 176 0.83 3.89 23.60
CA PRO A 176 0.01 3.12 24.55
C PRO A 176 -0.82 3.98 25.51
N ASP A 177 -0.37 5.21 25.80
CA ASP A 177 -1.12 6.17 26.62
C ASP A 177 -2.27 6.85 25.85
N GLY A 178 -2.47 6.46 24.58
CA GLY A 178 -3.41 7.05 23.65
C GLY A 178 -2.97 8.43 23.15
N GLY A 179 -3.87 9.10 22.43
CA GLY A 179 -3.71 10.52 22.09
C GLY A 179 -2.94 10.85 20.80
N HIS A 180 -2.54 9.85 19.99
CA HIS A 180 -2.03 10.14 18.65
C HIS A 180 -3.18 10.54 17.71
N THR A 181 -3.20 11.80 17.30
CA THR A 181 -4.29 12.38 16.48
C THR A 181 -3.82 12.96 15.15
N VAL A 182 -2.53 12.85 14.85
CA VAL A 182 -1.92 13.54 13.70
C VAL A 182 -1.92 12.67 12.43
N THR A 183 -1.79 11.35 12.58
CA THR A 183 -1.87 10.43 11.41
C THR A 183 -3.32 10.25 10.98
N HIS A 184 -3.55 10.33 9.67
CA HIS A 184 -4.86 10.08 9.06
C HIS A 184 -4.70 9.02 7.98
N ILE A 185 -5.67 8.12 7.87
CA ILE A 185 -5.68 7.04 6.89
C ILE A 185 -6.98 7.15 6.10
N ASP A 186 -6.89 7.30 4.79
CA ASP A 186 -8.07 7.24 3.92
C ASP A 186 -8.00 5.97 3.05
N VAL A 187 -9.14 5.32 2.84
CA VAL A 187 -9.27 4.09 2.04
C VAL A 187 -10.16 4.36 0.84
N LEU A 188 -9.68 4.04 -0.36
CA LEU A 188 -10.46 4.07 -1.60
C LEU A 188 -10.72 2.64 -2.05
N ASP A 189 -11.98 2.23 -2.13
CA ASP A 189 -12.34 0.92 -2.65
C ASP A 189 -13.68 0.97 -3.39
N ILE A 190 -13.89 0.05 -4.33
CA ILE A 190 -15.18 -0.12 -5.00
C ILE A 190 -16.12 -1.01 -4.18
N ASP A 191 -15.57 -1.89 -3.35
CA ASP A 191 -16.31 -2.89 -2.60
C ASP A 191 -16.80 -2.36 -1.25
N GLU A 192 -18.09 -2.00 -1.22
CA GLU A 192 -18.77 -1.46 -0.04
C GLU A 192 -18.76 -2.44 1.15
N ARG A 193 -18.61 -3.75 0.92
CA ARG A 193 -18.52 -4.76 2.00
C ARG A 193 -17.26 -4.55 2.82
N PHE A 194 -16.12 -4.34 2.16
CA PHE A 194 -14.85 -4.08 2.85
C PHE A 194 -14.84 -2.69 3.48
N LEU A 195 -15.35 -1.66 2.80
CA LEU A 195 -15.44 -0.32 3.38
C LEU A 195 -16.27 -0.31 4.66
N THR A 196 -17.46 -0.92 4.65
CA THR A 196 -18.33 -1.03 5.84
C THR A 196 -17.63 -1.78 6.97
N TYR A 197 -16.91 -2.86 6.64
CA TYR A 197 -16.17 -3.65 7.62
C TYR A 197 -15.03 -2.85 8.27
N ILE A 198 -14.23 -2.14 7.46
CA ILE A 198 -13.14 -1.27 7.92
C ILE A 198 -13.69 -0.13 8.78
N GLU A 199 -14.78 0.53 8.36
CA GLU A 199 -15.44 1.61 9.13
C GLU A 199 -15.93 1.13 10.49
N THR A 200 -16.49 -0.08 10.54
CA THR A 200 -16.96 -0.69 11.80
C THR A 200 -15.79 -0.88 12.76
N ILE A 201 -14.70 -1.51 12.31
CA ILE A 201 -13.48 -1.69 13.12
C ILE A 201 -12.91 -0.33 13.55
N ALA A 202 -12.84 0.63 12.63
CA ALA A 202 -12.30 1.94 12.91
C ALA A 202 -13.09 2.66 13.99
N LYS A 203 -14.43 2.58 13.96
CA LYS A 203 -15.30 3.16 14.98
C LYS A 203 -15.18 2.46 16.32
N GLU A 204 -15.22 1.13 16.34
CA GLU A 204 -15.16 0.33 17.58
C GLU A 204 -13.83 0.50 18.32
N ARG A 205 -12.72 0.62 17.56
CA ARG A 205 -11.37 0.73 18.11
C ARG A 205 -10.85 2.16 18.15
N GLY A 206 -11.57 3.14 17.60
CA GLY A 206 -11.10 4.53 17.51
C GLY A 206 -9.88 4.70 16.60
N LEU A 207 -9.82 4.00 15.48
CA LEU A 207 -8.73 4.11 14.50
C LEU A 207 -8.93 5.35 13.61
N PRO A 208 -7.85 6.02 13.18
CA PRO A 208 -7.94 7.24 12.39
C PRO A 208 -8.17 6.96 10.89
N ILE A 209 -9.18 6.14 10.58
CA ILE A 209 -9.49 5.66 9.24
C ILE A 209 -10.78 6.30 8.72
N ARG A 210 -10.77 6.73 7.46
CA ARG A 210 -11.97 7.13 6.71
C ARG A 210 -12.04 6.37 5.39
N CYS A 211 -13.24 5.94 5.03
CA CYS A 211 -13.48 5.16 3.83
C CYS A 211 -14.19 6.01 2.77
N HIS A 212 -13.84 5.76 1.51
CA HIS A 212 -14.44 6.40 0.35
C HIS A 212 -14.76 5.33 -0.71
N ARG A 213 -16.04 5.20 -1.02
CA ARG A 213 -16.47 4.34 -2.13
C ARG A 213 -16.16 5.00 -3.46
N LEU A 214 -15.27 4.38 -4.24
CA LEU A 214 -14.84 4.91 -5.54
C LEU A 214 -14.50 3.77 -6.49
N ASP A 215 -15.05 3.80 -7.70
CA ASP A 215 -14.51 3.02 -8.81
C ASP A 215 -13.28 3.78 -9.36
N LEU A 216 -12.10 3.17 -9.26
CA LEU A 216 -10.85 3.77 -9.72
C LEU A 216 -10.78 3.94 -11.24
N ARG A 217 -11.72 3.36 -12.01
CA ARG A 217 -11.90 3.70 -13.43
C ARG A 217 -12.30 5.16 -13.60
N GLU A 218 -13.08 5.71 -12.69
CA GLU A 218 -13.45 7.12 -12.73
C GLU A 218 -12.28 8.01 -12.27
N PRO A 219 -12.23 9.28 -12.71
CA PRO A 219 -11.24 10.23 -12.24
C PRO A 219 -11.26 10.37 -10.70
N LEU A 220 -10.08 10.55 -10.10
CA LEU A 220 -10.00 10.80 -8.66
C LEU A 220 -10.70 12.14 -8.31
N PRO A 221 -11.60 12.18 -7.32
CA PRO A 221 -12.22 13.42 -6.85
C PRO A 221 -11.19 14.49 -6.45
N GLU A 222 -11.38 15.74 -6.87
CA GLU A 222 -10.44 16.85 -6.65
C GLU A 222 -10.11 17.07 -5.16
N ASN A 223 -11.07 16.81 -4.27
CA ASN A 223 -10.90 16.94 -2.83
C ASN A 223 -9.95 15.89 -2.22
N LEU A 224 -9.43 14.94 -3.01
CA LEU A 224 -8.42 13.96 -2.61
C LEU A 224 -7.05 14.24 -3.25
N HIS A 225 -6.94 15.22 -4.15
CA HIS A 225 -5.69 15.50 -4.87
C HIS A 225 -4.65 16.14 -3.95
N GLY A 226 -3.38 15.81 -4.16
CA GLY A 226 -2.27 16.60 -3.62
C GLY A 226 -2.12 16.63 -2.10
N GLN A 227 -2.67 15.65 -1.37
CA GLN A 227 -2.81 15.73 0.10
C GLN A 227 -2.09 14.63 0.89
N TYR A 228 -1.75 13.51 0.25
CA TYR A 228 -1.18 12.35 0.94
C TYR A 228 0.34 12.34 0.90
N ASP A 229 0.95 11.81 1.96
CA ASP A 229 2.40 11.67 2.12
C ASP A 229 2.91 10.33 1.55
N CYS A 230 2.04 9.31 1.49
CA CYS A 230 2.34 8.01 0.92
C CYS A 230 1.05 7.27 0.56
N PHE A 231 1.16 6.19 -0.22
CA PHE A 231 0.03 5.29 -0.42
C PHE A 231 0.44 3.82 -0.55
N PHE A 232 -0.50 2.95 -0.22
CA PHE A 232 -0.45 1.50 -0.43
C PHE A 232 -1.38 1.10 -1.58
N THR A 233 -0.96 0.09 -2.34
CA THR A 233 -1.85 -0.59 -3.28
C THR A 233 -1.38 -2.02 -3.56
N ASP A 234 -2.34 -2.94 -3.69
CA ASP A 234 -2.16 -4.30 -4.22
C ASP A 234 -3.09 -4.44 -5.43
N PRO A 235 -2.70 -3.89 -6.59
CA PRO A 235 -3.61 -3.69 -7.70
C PRO A 235 -3.83 -4.99 -8.49
N PRO A 236 -4.80 -5.01 -9.42
CA PRO A 236 -4.96 -6.11 -10.36
C PRO A 236 -3.64 -6.45 -11.08
N TYR A 237 -3.35 -7.74 -11.26
CA TYR A 237 -2.04 -8.22 -11.75
C TYR A 237 -1.83 -8.10 -13.27
N THR A 238 -2.46 -7.10 -13.88
CA THR A 238 -2.29 -6.65 -15.27
C THR A 238 -1.42 -5.39 -15.29
N LEU A 239 -0.76 -5.07 -16.41
CA LEU A 239 0.03 -3.83 -16.49
C LEU A 239 -0.87 -2.58 -16.42
N GLN A 240 -2.04 -2.66 -17.05
CA GLN A 240 -3.06 -1.63 -17.05
C GLN A 240 -3.63 -1.41 -15.64
N GLY A 241 -3.97 -2.48 -14.93
CA GLY A 241 -4.46 -2.44 -13.55
C GLY A 241 -3.48 -1.80 -12.60
N MET A 242 -2.22 -2.28 -12.63
CA MET A 242 -1.14 -1.66 -11.88
C MET A 242 -0.98 -0.18 -12.24
N GLY A 243 -0.93 0.15 -13.53
CA GLY A 243 -0.74 1.51 -14.01
C GLY A 243 -1.86 2.47 -13.56
N LEU A 244 -3.11 2.03 -13.60
CA LEU A 244 -4.26 2.81 -13.17
C LEU A 244 -4.23 3.09 -11.66
N PHE A 245 -4.06 2.05 -10.84
CA PHE A 245 -4.05 2.18 -9.38
C PHE A 245 -2.88 3.05 -8.91
N VAL A 246 -1.69 2.85 -9.47
CA VAL A 246 -0.52 3.72 -9.19
C VAL A 246 -0.80 5.15 -9.65
N SER A 247 -1.41 5.36 -10.82
CA SER A 247 -1.79 6.70 -11.29
C SER A 247 -2.77 7.41 -10.35
N ARG A 248 -3.79 6.70 -9.85
CA ARG A 248 -4.76 7.25 -8.87
C ARG A 248 -4.08 7.64 -7.56
N GLY A 249 -3.22 6.76 -7.03
CA GLY A 249 -2.42 7.10 -5.85
C GLY A 249 -1.51 8.31 -6.09
N MET A 250 -0.87 8.40 -7.26
CA MET A 250 -0.04 9.55 -7.63
C MET A 250 -0.81 10.87 -7.77
N GLN A 251 -2.07 10.86 -8.22
CA GLN A 251 -2.93 12.05 -8.23
C GLN A 251 -3.19 12.55 -6.80
N ALA A 252 -3.29 11.62 -5.85
CA ALA A 252 -3.58 11.91 -4.46
C ALA A 252 -2.34 12.41 -3.68
N LEU A 253 -1.14 11.96 -4.04
CA LEU A 253 0.10 12.38 -3.39
C LEU A 253 0.36 13.88 -3.50
N LYS A 254 0.92 14.47 -2.43
CA LYS A 254 1.50 15.81 -2.48
C LYS A 254 2.53 15.90 -3.61
N ARG A 255 2.66 17.08 -4.21
CA ARG A 255 3.66 17.36 -5.25
C ARG A 255 5.04 17.58 -4.63
N GLU A 256 5.59 16.52 -4.08
CA GLU A 256 6.90 16.50 -3.44
C GLU A 256 7.72 15.31 -3.97
N ARG A 257 9.04 15.49 -4.06
CA ARG A 257 9.99 14.41 -4.35
C ARG A 257 10.17 13.50 -3.15
N GLY A 258 10.48 12.23 -3.40
CA GLY A 258 10.84 11.26 -2.37
C GLY A 258 9.67 10.66 -1.58
N LEU A 259 8.41 10.95 -1.92
CA LEU A 259 7.27 10.34 -1.26
C LEU A 259 7.19 8.84 -1.60
N PRO A 260 7.00 7.96 -0.61
CA PRO A 260 6.96 6.52 -0.85
C PRO A 260 5.62 6.06 -1.41
N ILE A 261 5.72 5.10 -2.33
CA ILE A 261 4.61 4.30 -2.85
C ILE A 261 4.90 2.85 -2.53
N PHE A 262 3.98 2.21 -1.80
CA PHE A 262 4.08 0.80 -1.42
C PHE A 262 3.22 -0.04 -2.37
N LEU A 263 3.87 -0.71 -3.31
CA LEU A 263 3.21 -1.48 -4.35
C LEU A 263 3.46 -2.97 -4.13
N SER A 264 2.39 -3.70 -3.77
CA SER A 264 2.39 -5.16 -3.79
C SER A 264 2.10 -5.66 -5.20
N PHE A 265 2.85 -6.67 -5.67
CA PHE A 265 2.60 -7.23 -6.98
C PHE A 265 3.11 -8.66 -7.12
N ALA A 266 2.43 -9.50 -7.90
CA ALA A 266 2.86 -10.88 -8.17
C ALA A 266 4.24 -10.97 -8.84
N HIS A 267 4.95 -12.08 -8.62
CA HIS A 267 6.11 -12.45 -9.44
C HIS A 267 5.67 -12.80 -10.86
N LYS A 268 6.32 -12.21 -11.88
CA LYS A 268 6.01 -12.43 -13.30
C LYS A 268 7.28 -12.75 -14.09
N SER A 269 7.13 -13.06 -15.39
CA SER A 269 8.28 -13.34 -16.26
C SER A 269 9.21 -12.12 -16.37
N PRO A 270 10.51 -12.31 -16.66
CA PRO A 270 11.44 -11.21 -16.86
C PRO A 270 10.95 -10.14 -17.85
N GLU A 271 10.27 -10.53 -18.92
CA GLU A 271 9.71 -9.61 -19.92
C GLU A 271 8.60 -8.75 -19.33
N PHE A 272 7.73 -9.35 -18.51
CA PHE A 272 6.69 -8.61 -17.81
C PHE A 272 7.29 -7.66 -16.77
N MET A 273 8.30 -8.13 -16.02
CA MET A 273 9.00 -7.29 -15.04
C MET A 273 9.69 -6.09 -15.71
N LEU A 274 10.28 -6.29 -16.90
CA LEU A 274 10.84 -5.20 -17.69
C LEU A 274 9.75 -4.22 -18.16
N ALA A 275 8.60 -4.73 -18.62
CA ALA A 275 7.47 -3.88 -19.01
C ALA A 275 6.95 -3.05 -17.83
N MET A 276 6.79 -3.66 -16.66
CA MET A 276 6.43 -2.98 -15.41
C MET A 276 7.42 -1.88 -15.05
N GLN A 277 8.73 -2.16 -15.07
CA GLN A 277 9.75 -1.15 -14.77
C GLN A 277 9.71 0.01 -15.76
N ARG A 278 9.40 -0.24 -17.04
CA ARG A 278 9.19 0.81 -18.04
C ARG A 278 7.98 1.69 -17.69
N GLU A 279 6.89 1.12 -17.16
CA GLU A 279 5.75 1.93 -16.68
C GLU A 279 6.16 2.83 -15.51
N PHE A 280 6.96 2.33 -14.55
CA PHE A 280 7.48 3.16 -13.47
C PHE A 280 8.31 4.35 -14.00
N VAL A 281 9.17 4.09 -14.98
CA VAL A 281 9.98 5.14 -15.62
C VAL A 281 9.11 6.15 -16.36
N ARG A 282 8.06 5.72 -17.08
CA ARG A 282 7.13 6.63 -17.77
C ARG A 282 6.40 7.56 -16.79
N MET A 283 6.00 7.02 -15.64
CA MET A 283 5.40 7.78 -14.54
C MET A 283 6.42 8.63 -13.77
N GLY A 284 7.72 8.61 -14.13
CA GLY A 284 8.76 9.38 -13.45
C GLY A 284 9.02 8.90 -12.02
N LEU A 285 8.90 7.60 -11.76
CA LEU A 285 9.13 6.97 -10.46
C LEU A 285 10.48 6.24 -10.44
N THR A 286 11.11 6.18 -9.27
CA THR A 286 12.29 5.34 -9.03
C THR A 286 11.95 4.15 -8.14
N VAL A 287 12.54 2.98 -8.40
CA VAL A 287 12.45 1.82 -7.50
C VAL A 287 13.53 1.96 -6.42
N SER A 288 13.12 2.25 -5.18
CA SER A 288 14.02 2.37 -4.03
C SER A 288 14.35 1.01 -3.42
N ALA A 289 13.40 0.07 -3.44
CA ALA A 289 13.60 -1.29 -2.96
C ALA A 289 12.62 -2.26 -3.63
N ASN A 290 13.00 -3.53 -3.71
CA ASN A 290 12.12 -4.65 -4.05
C ASN A 290 12.38 -5.79 -3.07
N PHE A 291 11.35 -6.20 -2.33
CA PHE A 291 11.39 -7.31 -1.39
C PHE A 291 10.67 -8.51 -1.99
N PRO A 292 11.40 -9.52 -2.50
CA PRO A 292 10.77 -10.73 -3.02
C PRO A 292 10.10 -11.52 -1.90
N GLN A 293 8.96 -12.15 -2.21
CA GLN A 293 8.21 -13.01 -1.28
C GLN A 293 7.78 -12.28 0.01
N PHE A 294 7.62 -10.95 -0.06
CA PHE A 294 7.20 -10.13 1.07
C PHE A 294 5.77 -10.45 1.50
N ASN A 295 4.86 -10.59 0.53
CA ASN A 295 3.44 -10.81 0.80
C ASN A 295 3.10 -12.30 0.74
N ALA A 296 2.27 -12.74 1.68
CA ALA A 296 1.69 -14.07 1.77
C ALA A 296 0.16 -14.01 1.62
N TYR A 297 -0.43 -14.96 0.88
CA TYR A 297 -1.88 -15.04 0.67
C TYR A 297 -2.43 -16.43 0.98
N GLU A 298 -3.67 -16.49 1.46
CA GLU A 298 -4.44 -17.71 1.69
C GLU A 298 -5.11 -18.16 0.38
N GLY A 299 -4.99 -19.44 0.03
CA GLY A 299 -5.71 -20.05 -1.10
C GLY A 299 -5.27 -19.63 -2.51
N ALA A 300 -4.24 -18.80 -2.67
CA ALA A 300 -3.71 -18.34 -3.95
C ALA A 300 -2.63 -19.29 -4.55
N GLU A 301 -2.97 -20.57 -4.71
CA GLU A 301 -2.03 -21.62 -5.13
C GLU A 301 -1.33 -21.34 -6.47
N MET A 302 -1.99 -20.62 -7.39
CA MET A 302 -1.43 -20.27 -8.71
C MET A 302 -0.24 -19.30 -8.67
N ILE A 303 -0.01 -18.60 -7.54
CA ILE A 303 1.19 -17.78 -7.31
C ILE A 303 2.06 -18.34 -6.18
N ALA A 304 1.90 -19.63 -5.86
CA ALA A 304 2.51 -20.26 -4.69
C ALA A 304 2.28 -19.46 -3.39
N ASN A 305 1.14 -18.76 -3.28
CA ASN A 305 0.77 -17.96 -2.11
C ASN A 305 1.75 -16.84 -1.73
N ARG A 306 2.58 -16.35 -2.68
CA ARG A 306 3.60 -15.32 -2.40
C ARG A 306 3.71 -14.27 -3.51
N SER A 307 3.83 -13.00 -3.12
CA SER A 307 4.12 -11.87 -4.03
C SER A 307 5.29 -11.01 -3.51
N GLN A 308 5.64 -9.94 -4.21
CA GLN A 308 6.74 -9.03 -3.86
C GLN A 308 6.19 -7.65 -3.47
N MET A 309 7.00 -6.91 -2.71
CA MET A 309 6.70 -5.53 -2.31
C MET A 309 7.75 -4.59 -2.90
N PHE A 310 7.31 -3.63 -3.69
CA PHE A 310 8.12 -2.53 -4.19
C PHE A 310 7.95 -1.30 -3.30
N ILE A 311 9.06 -0.61 -3.05
CA ILE A 311 9.04 0.77 -2.59
C ILE A 311 9.43 1.63 -3.78
N LEU A 312 8.46 2.34 -4.34
CA LEU A 312 8.74 3.38 -5.34
C LEU A 312 8.85 4.74 -4.64
N ARG A 313 9.52 5.68 -5.29
CA ARG A 313 9.67 7.06 -4.81
C ARG A 313 9.34 8.04 -5.92
N THR A 314 8.64 9.11 -5.57
CA THR A 314 8.38 10.23 -6.48
C THR A 314 9.65 11.01 -6.79
N THR A 315 9.67 11.66 -7.96
CA THR A 315 10.71 12.58 -8.43
C THR A 315 10.05 13.88 -8.91
N ASP A 316 10.85 14.87 -9.31
CA ASP A 316 10.32 16.10 -9.92
C ASP A 316 9.63 15.87 -11.28
N GLN A 317 9.79 14.67 -11.86
CA GLN A 317 9.14 14.26 -13.11
C GLN A 317 7.89 13.40 -12.88
N SER A 318 7.54 13.11 -11.63
CA SER A 318 6.43 12.22 -11.31
C SER A 318 5.10 12.80 -11.81
N LYS A 319 4.40 12.01 -12.62
CA LYS A 319 3.07 12.33 -13.15
C LYS A 319 2.24 11.07 -13.33
N PRO A 320 0.92 11.12 -13.08
CA PRO A 320 0.03 10.00 -13.35
C PRO A 320 -0.03 9.74 -14.87
N GLU A 321 -0.03 8.46 -15.26
CA GLU A 321 -0.15 8.06 -16.67
C GLU A 321 -1.61 8.08 -17.12
N TYR A 322 -2.54 7.75 -16.22
CA TYR A 322 -3.98 7.67 -16.50
C TYR A 322 -4.75 8.69 -15.65
N PRO A 323 -4.76 10.00 -15.98
CA PRO A 323 -5.44 11.01 -15.15
C PRO A 323 -6.97 11.00 -15.28
N ASP A 324 -7.50 10.56 -16.42
CA ASP A 324 -8.92 10.62 -16.79
C ASP A 324 -9.64 9.27 -16.59
N SER A 325 -10.88 9.19 -17.08
CA SER A 325 -11.68 7.96 -17.07
C SER A 325 -10.97 6.82 -17.81
N PHE A 326 -10.96 5.63 -17.22
CA PHE A 326 -10.34 4.43 -17.77
C PHE A 326 -11.40 3.46 -18.30
N LYS A 327 -11.30 3.05 -19.56
CA LYS A 327 -12.32 2.22 -20.25
C LYS A 327 -11.85 0.83 -20.68
N ASP A 328 -10.56 0.56 -20.57
CA ASP A 328 -10.00 -0.73 -20.99
C ASP A 328 -10.20 -1.81 -19.93
N ALA A 329 -9.90 -3.06 -20.32
CA ALA A 329 -9.89 -4.19 -19.40
C ALA A 329 -8.86 -3.98 -18.28
N LEU A 330 -9.34 -4.11 -17.04
CA LEU A 330 -8.58 -3.79 -15.82
C LEU A 330 -8.18 -5.07 -15.09
N TYR A 331 -9.17 -5.90 -14.76
CA TYR A 331 -9.02 -7.09 -13.94
C TYR A 331 -8.49 -8.28 -14.76
N THR A 332 -7.87 -9.25 -14.08
CA THR A 332 -7.32 -10.44 -14.74
C THR A 332 -8.40 -11.22 -15.49
N GLY A 333 -9.62 -11.29 -14.94
CA GLY A 333 -10.77 -11.91 -15.60
C GLY A 333 -11.19 -11.21 -16.90
N GLU A 334 -11.04 -9.89 -16.98
CA GLU A 334 -11.38 -9.08 -18.16
C GLU A 334 -10.33 -9.21 -19.25
N VAL A 335 -9.04 -9.25 -18.88
CA VAL A 335 -7.92 -9.38 -19.83
C VAL A 335 -7.75 -10.83 -20.32
N LYS A 336 -7.90 -11.81 -19.42
CA LYS A 336 -7.74 -13.24 -19.72
C LYS A 336 -9.09 -13.93 -19.69
N GLN A 337 -9.92 -13.58 -20.66
CA GLN A 337 -11.24 -14.17 -20.83
C GLN A 337 -11.14 -15.68 -21.05
N THR A 338 -11.76 -16.45 -20.16
CA THR A 338 -11.78 -17.91 -20.24
C THR A 338 -13.19 -18.43 -20.02
N LEU A 339 -13.53 -19.47 -20.76
CA LEU A 339 -14.69 -20.31 -20.54
C LEU A 339 -14.21 -21.64 -19.99
N ARG A 340 -14.62 -21.94 -18.75
CA ARG A 340 -14.30 -23.19 -18.06
C ARG A 340 -15.54 -24.08 -18.06
N THR A 341 -15.33 -25.37 -18.26
CA THR A 341 -16.40 -26.36 -18.13
C THR A 341 -16.16 -27.14 -16.85
N TYR A 342 -17.17 -27.17 -15.99
CA TYR A 342 -17.19 -27.90 -14.73
C TYR A 342 -18.21 -29.02 -14.80
N ARG A 343 -17.85 -30.21 -14.34
CA ARG A 343 -18.74 -31.37 -14.29
C ARG A 343 -19.20 -31.62 -12.86
N CYS A 344 -20.51 -31.65 -12.64
CA CYS A 344 -21.08 -31.96 -11.33
C CYS A 344 -20.74 -33.40 -10.91
N LYS A 345 -20.22 -33.59 -9.69
CA LYS A 345 -19.85 -34.93 -9.19
C LYS A 345 -21.04 -35.86 -8.96
N GLN A 346 -22.24 -35.31 -8.77
CA GLN A 346 -23.44 -36.10 -8.49
C GLN A 346 -24.19 -36.50 -9.76
N CYS A 347 -24.52 -35.54 -10.63
CA CYS A 347 -25.35 -35.80 -11.82
C CYS A 347 -24.56 -35.82 -13.14
N SER A 348 -23.24 -35.61 -13.09
CA SER A 348 -22.35 -35.54 -14.26
C SER A 348 -22.70 -34.46 -15.30
N ARG A 349 -23.61 -33.53 -14.96
CA ARG A 349 -23.95 -32.39 -15.82
C ARG A 349 -22.75 -31.47 -15.98
N ASP A 350 -22.48 -31.08 -17.21
CA ASP A 350 -21.53 -30.02 -17.52
C ASP A 350 -22.19 -28.65 -17.33
N VAL A 351 -21.47 -27.76 -16.64
CA VAL A 351 -21.84 -26.38 -16.34
C VAL A 351 -20.72 -25.47 -16.80
N TYR A 352 -21.08 -24.39 -17.49
CA TYR A 352 -20.12 -23.45 -18.05
C TYR A 352 -19.91 -22.25 -17.12
N VAL A 353 -18.64 -21.97 -16.78
CA VAL A 353 -18.26 -20.93 -15.82
C VAL A 353 -17.24 -19.98 -16.44
N GLY A 354 -17.51 -18.68 -16.42
CA GLY A 354 -16.68 -17.63 -16.99
C GLY A 354 -17.44 -16.76 -17.98
N ILE A 355 -16.74 -16.15 -18.93
CA ILE A 355 -17.38 -15.22 -19.87
C ILE A 355 -18.39 -15.96 -20.76
N ASN A 356 -19.62 -15.44 -20.84
CA ASN A 356 -20.76 -16.08 -21.52
C ASN A 356 -21.13 -17.48 -20.96
N GLY A 357 -20.69 -17.81 -19.74
CA GLY A 357 -21.08 -19.04 -19.03
C GLY A 357 -22.41 -18.90 -18.30
N GLU A 358 -22.95 -20.02 -17.81
CA GLU A 358 -24.13 -20.05 -16.93
C GLU A 358 -23.86 -19.33 -15.60
N PHE A 359 -22.61 -19.40 -15.12
CA PHE A 359 -22.16 -18.75 -13.90
C PHE A 359 -20.89 -17.93 -14.18
N ALA A 360 -20.70 -16.83 -13.47
CA ALA A 360 -19.53 -15.99 -13.65
C ALA A 360 -18.29 -16.56 -12.97
N THR A 361 -18.45 -17.18 -11.79
CA THR A 361 -17.36 -17.77 -10.99
C THR A 361 -17.71 -19.18 -10.50
N ILE A 362 -16.70 -19.95 -10.08
CA ILE A 362 -16.93 -21.31 -9.56
C ILE A 362 -17.54 -21.26 -8.16
N GLU A 363 -17.23 -20.22 -7.39
CA GLU A 363 -17.80 -19.93 -6.08
C GLU A 363 -19.31 -19.66 -6.20
N GLN A 364 -19.73 -18.89 -7.21
CA GLN A 364 -21.15 -18.68 -7.50
C GLN A 364 -21.87 -20.01 -7.80
N LEU A 365 -21.29 -20.84 -8.68
CA LEU A 365 -21.83 -22.17 -8.99
C LEU A 365 -21.92 -23.07 -7.75
N LYS A 366 -20.92 -23.06 -6.88
CA LYS A 366 -20.95 -23.83 -5.62
C LYS A 366 -22.04 -23.35 -4.66
N ASN A 367 -22.23 -22.04 -4.56
CA ASN A 367 -23.23 -21.45 -3.66
C ASN A 367 -24.67 -21.66 -4.17
N GLU A 368 -24.90 -21.55 -5.47
CA GLU A 368 -26.23 -21.73 -6.08
C GLU A 368 -26.57 -23.21 -6.33
N GLY A 369 -25.55 -24.06 -6.44
CA GLY A 369 -25.68 -25.49 -6.70
C GLY A 369 -25.89 -25.82 -8.18
N CYS A 370 -25.71 -27.10 -8.52
CA CYS A 370 -25.83 -27.57 -9.90
C CYS A 370 -27.25 -27.36 -10.44
N THR A 371 -27.37 -26.73 -11.61
CA THR A 371 -28.66 -26.48 -12.29
C THR A 371 -29.46 -27.75 -12.61
N GLY A 372 -28.86 -28.94 -12.49
CA GLY A 372 -29.55 -30.23 -12.67
C GLY A 372 -29.98 -30.94 -11.38
N CYS A 373 -29.23 -30.81 -10.28
CA CYS A 373 -29.48 -31.61 -9.06
C CYS A 373 -29.26 -30.87 -7.74
N GLY A 374 -28.88 -29.60 -7.76
CA GLY A 374 -28.59 -28.80 -6.56
C GLY A 374 -27.28 -29.14 -5.84
N HIS A 375 -26.49 -30.10 -6.33
CA HIS A 375 -25.20 -30.46 -5.71
C HIS A 375 -24.15 -29.36 -5.89
N ASP A 376 -23.27 -29.18 -4.90
CA ASP A 376 -22.32 -28.07 -4.80
C ASP A 376 -20.87 -28.44 -5.19
N THR A 377 -20.60 -29.71 -5.52
CA THR A 377 -19.23 -30.17 -5.80
C THR A 377 -19.03 -30.49 -7.28
N PHE A 378 -17.94 -29.97 -7.86
CA PHE A 378 -17.66 -30.00 -9.30
C PHE A 378 -16.18 -30.28 -9.60
N ASP A 379 -15.89 -30.95 -10.72
CA ASP A 379 -14.55 -31.11 -11.29
C ASP A 379 -14.38 -30.24 -12.54
N MET A 380 -13.25 -29.52 -12.68
CA MET A 380 -12.97 -28.76 -13.90
C MET A 380 -12.50 -29.72 -15.01
N VAL A 381 -13.30 -29.84 -16.08
CA VAL A 381 -13.04 -30.76 -17.20
C VAL A 381 -12.38 -30.08 -18.40
N ALA A 382 -12.60 -28.78 -18.60
CA ALA A 382 -11.98 -28.04 -19.70
C ALA A 382 -11.78 -26.56 -19.37
N LYS A 383 -10.78 -25.94 -20.01
CA LYS A 383 -10.54 -24.49 -19.98
C LYS A 383 -10.17 -24.01 -21.38
N LYS A 384 -10.99 -23.14 -21.96
CA LYS A 384 -10.74 -22.49 -23.26
C LYS A 384 -10.49 -20.99 -23.05
N ARG A 385 -9.50 -20.43 -23.74
CA ARG A 385 -9.36 -18.97 -23.85
C ARG A 385 -10.37 -18.48 -24.88
N VAL A 386 -11.10 -17.43 -24.53
CA VAL A 386 -11.99 -16.73 -25.45
C VAL A 386 -11.24 -15.47 -25.86
N SER A 387 -11.01 -15.31 -27.17
CA SER A 387 -10.48 -14.05 -27.69
C SER A 387 -11.57 -12.99 -27.52
N PRO A 388 -11.27 -11.78 -27.01
CA PRO A 388 -12.25 -10.71 -27.09
C PRO A 388 -12.60 -10.51 -28.56
N GLU A 389 -13.89 -10.61 -28.90
CA GLU A 389 -14.37 -10.26 -30.23
C GLU A 389 -13.89 -8.83 -30.51
N ARG A 390 -13.07 -8.67 -31.55
CA ARG A 390 -12.85 -7.33 -32.09
C ARG A 390 -14.24 -6.83 -32.46
N ASN A 391 -14.67 -5.72 -31.87
CA ASN A 391 -15.75 -4.91 -32.43
C ASN A 391 -15.30 -4.48 -33.83
N GLU A 392 -15.50 -5.35 -34.81
CA GLU A 392 -15.57 -4.95 -36.21
C GLU A 392 -16.74 -4.00 -36.27
N LYS A 393 -16.40 -2.71 -36.37
CA LYS A 393 -17.32 -1.68 -36.83
C LYS A 393 -18.10 -2.29 -37.99
N ARG A 394 -19.40 -2.51 -37.79
CA ARG A 394 -20.35 -2.55 -38.88
C ARG A 394 -20.33 -1.15 -39.50
N ASP A 395 -19.38 -0.91 -40.38
CA ASP A 395 -19.58 0.06 -41.45
C ASP A 395 -20.74 -0.51 -42.28
N HIS A 396 -21.94 -0.03 -41.96
CA HIS A 396 -23.05 -0.12 -42.86
C HIS A 396 -22.74 0.76 -44.07
N THR A 397 -22.22 0.14 -45.12
CA THR A 397 -22.47 0.57 -46.49
C THR A 397 -23.93 0.25 -46.85
N ALA A 398 -24.73 1.29 -47.07
CA ALA A 398 -25.94 1.39 -47.91
C ALA A 398 -26.56 2.76 -47.58
N ASP A 399 -26.72 3.74 -48.46
CA ASP A 399 -26.71 3.83 -49.92
C ASP A 399 -26.10 5.17 -50.37
#